data_AF-A0A2S1T263-F1
#
_entry.id   AF-A0A2S1T263-F1
#
_cell.length_a   1.000
_cell.length_b   1.000
_cell.length_c   1.000
_cell.angle_alpha   90.00
_cell.angle_beta   90.00
_cell.angle_gamma   90.00
#
_symmetry.space_group_name_H-M   'P 1'
#
loop_
_entity.id
_entity.type
_entity.pdbx_description
1 polymer ?
#
loop_
_entity_poly.entity_id
_entity_poly.type
_entity_poly.pdbx_seq_one_letter_code
_entity_poly.pdbx_strand_id
1 'polypeptide(L)' 'MARIVFALNKSLTDEQITAVYDLAEEFEVGVHLWGNTPSLARDSFTWAVEGSFLQIRRFKRALEAMH' A
#
# COMPACT_ATOMS: atom_id res chain seq x y z
N MET A 1 -5.34 -3.13 16.51
CA MET A 1 -4.79 -2.56 15.25
C MET A 1 -4.30 -3.72 14.40
N ALA A 2 -4.87 -3.94 13.22
CA ALA A 2 -4.35 -4.95 12.30
C ALA A 2 -3.25 -4.31 11.46
N ARG A 3 -2.16 -5.05 11.23
CA ARG A 3 -1.09 -4.65 10.32
C ARG A 3 -0.94 -5.73 9.26
N ILE A 4 -1.05 -5.35 8.00
CA ILE A 4 -0.89 -6.27 6.86
C ILE A 4 0.25 -5.75 5.99
N VAL A 5 1.20 -6.64 5.70
CA VAL A 5 2.26 -6.38 4.73
C VAL A 5 1.77 -6.86 3.37
N PHE A 6 1.82 -5.98 2.38
CA PHE A 6 1.51 -6.33 1.01
C PHE A 6 2.67 -5.92 0.10
N ALA A 7 3.09 -6.85 -0.75
CA ALA A 7 4.11 -6.59 -1.75
C ALA A 7 3.40 -6.22 -3.06
N LEU A 8 3.57 -4.98 -3.48
CA LEU A 8 3.32 -4.60 -4.87
C LEU A 8 4.60 -4.93 -5.65
N ASN A 9 4.62 -6.08 -6.31
CA ASN A 9 5.78 -6.58 -7.06
C ASN A 9 5.99 -5.85 -8.40
N LYS A 10 5.60 -4.58 -8.50
CA LYS A 10 5.74 -3.74 -9.69
C LYS A 10 6.12 -2.32 -9.29
N SER A 11 6.96 -1.70 -10.11
CA SER A 11 7.21 -0.25 -10.04
C SER A 11 5.88 0.47 -10.22
N LEU A 12 5.53 1.30 -9.25
CA LEU A 12 4.45 2.27 -9.40
C LEU A 12 5.01 3.56 -9.98
N THR A 13 4.27 4.22 -10.86
CA THR A 13 4.56 5.61 -11.25
C THR A 13 4.26 6.56 -10.09
N ASP A 14 4.82 7.77 -10.12
CA ASP A 14 4.55 8.79 -9.11
C ASP A 14 3.04 9.07 -8.97
N GLU A 15 2.30 9.07 -10.08
CA GLU A 15 0.83 9.21 -10.10
C GLU A 15 0.13 8.07 -9.37
N GLN A 16 0.61 6.83 -9.55
CA GLN A 16 0.06 5.67 -8.85
C GLN A 16 0.42 5.69 -7.36
N ILE A 17 1.59 6.19 -6.99
CA ILE A 17 1.98 6.39 -5.58
C ILE A 17 1.05 7.41 -4.93
N THR A 18 0.80 8.55 -5.58
CA THR A 18 -0.18 9.55 -5.10
C THR A 18 -1.56 8.92 -4.92
N ALA A 19 -2.05 8.16 -5.91
CA ALA A 19 -3.35 7.48 -5.80
C ALA A 19 -3.42 6.48 -4.63
N VAL A 20 -2.31 5.79 -4.31
CA VAL A 20 -2.24 4.91 -3.12
C VAL A 20 -2.39 5.70 -1.82
N TYR A 21 -1.75 6.88 -1.71
CA TYR A 21 -1.87 7.75 -0.54
C TYR A 21 -3.26 8.37 -0.43
N ASP A 22 -3.84 8.83 -1.53
CA ASP A 22 -5.20 9.38 -1.56
C ASP A 22 -6.23 8.33 -1.11
N LEU A 23 -6.11 7.09 -1.61
CA LEU A 23 -6.93 5.97 -1.15
C LEU A 23 -6.68 5.63 0.33
N ALA A 24 -5.44 5.73 0.79
CA ALA A 24 -5.13 5.48 2.19
C ALA A 24 -5.85 6.47 3.11
N GLU A 25 -5.89 7.74 2.71
CA GLU A 25 -6.62 8.79 3.39
C GLU A 25 -8.14 8.55 3.34
N GLU A 26 -8.70 8.22 2.17
CA GLU A 26 -10.14 7.92 1.99
C GLU A 26 -10.61 6.77 2.89
N PHE A 27 -9.78 5.73 3.04
CA PHE A 27 -10.10 4.55 3.86
C PHE A 27 -9.63 4.67 5.32
N GLU A 28 -9.08 5.81 5.72
CA GLU A 28 -8.51 6.06 7.06
C GLU A 28 -7.53 4.96 7.50
N VAL A 29 -6.65 4.54 6.59
CA VAL A 29 -5.59 3.56 6.85
C VAL A 29 -4.22 4.21 6.82
N GLY A 30 -3.35 3.82 7.75
CA GLY A 30 -1.94 4.19 7.70
C GLY A 30 -1.23 3.35 6.65
N VAL A 31 -0.46 3.99 5.77
CA VAL A 31 0.37 3.31 4.77
C VAL A 31 1.81 3.79 4.90
N HIS A 32 2.75 2.85 5.02
CA HIS A 32 4.18 3.16 5.11
C HIS A 32 5.02 2.12 4.38
N LEU A 33 6.21 2.53 3.95
CA LEU A 33 7.18 1.63 3.35
C LEU A 33 7.68 0.63 4.38
N TRP A 34 7.67 -0.65 4.02
CA TRP A 34 8.21 -1.71 4.85
C TRP A 34 9.74 -1.63 4.84
N GLY A 35 10.32 -1.27 5.98
CA GLY A 35 11.75 -0.96 6.12
C GLY A 35 12.73 -2.10 5.81
N ASN A 36 12.24 -3.33 5.59
CA ASN A 36 13.07 -4.49 5.25
C ASN A 36 12.94 -4.92 3.78
N THR A 37 12.59 -3.98 2.89
CA THR A 37 12.56 -4.23 1.45
C THR A 37 14.01 -4.29 0.94
N PRO A 38 14.55 -5.44 0.52
CA PRO A 38 15.91 -5.53 0.01
C PRO A 38 15.97 -4.84 -1.36
N SER A 39 16.29 -3.55 -1.37
CA SER A 39 16.45 -2.78 -2.61
C SER A 39 17.76 -3.18 -3.31
N LEU A 40 17.67 -4.02 -4.34
CA LEU A 40 18.64 -3.99 -5.45
C LEU A 40 18.13 -3.11 -6.62
N ALA A 41 16.85 -2.76 -6.63
CA ALA A 41 16.26 -1.87 -7.63
C ALA A 41 15.25 -0.94 -6.93
N ARG A 42 15.18 0.31 -7.39
CA ARG A 42 14.24 1.38 -6.95
C ARG A 42 12.75 1.05 -7.22
N ASP A 43 12.47 -0.20 -7.56
CA ASP A 43 11.33 -0.66 -8.34
C ASP A 43 10.45 -1.70 -7.59
N SER A 44 10.92 -2.20 -6.44
CA SER A 44 10.13 -3.08 -5.58
C SER A 44 9.85 -2.37 -4.26
N PHE A 45 8.62 -1.88 -4.09
CA PHE A 45 8.18 -1.29 -2.83
C PHE A 45 7.28 -2.29 -2.11
N THR A 46 7.73 -2.78 -0.94
CA THR A 46 6.85 -3.50 -0.02
C THR A 46 6.20 -2.47 0.89
N TRP A 47 4.88 -2.50 0.96
CA TRP A 47 4.10 -1.56 1.74
C TRP A 47 3.49 -2.27 2.95
N ALA A 48 3.39 -1.55 4.06
CA ALA A 48 2.60 -1.98 5.20
C ALA A 48 1.40 -1.05 5.36
N VAL A 49 0.25 -1.67 5.61
CA VAL A 49 -1.00 -0.98 5.95
C VAL A 49 -1.33 -1.25 7.42
N GLU A 50 -1.72 -0.20 8.13
CA GLU A 50 -2.19 -0.25 9.50
C GLU A 50 -3.61 0.32 9.58
N GLY A 51 -4.50 -0.37 10.28
CA GLY A 51 -5.89 0.07 10.43
C GLY A 51 -6.79 -1.00 11.04
N SER A 52 -8.10 -0.81 10.97
CA SER A 52 -9.06 -1.88 11.29
C SER A 52 -9.09 -2.93 10.17
N PHE A 53 -9.44 -4.16 10.50
CA PHE A 53 -9.53 -5.25 9.51
C PHE A 53 -10.49 -4.93 8.35
N LEU A 54 -11.61 -4.25 8.64
CA LEU A 54 -12.59 -3.86 7.63
C LEU A 54 -12.06 -2.74 6.71
N GLN A 55 -11.38 -1.74 7.27
CA GLN A 55 -10.74 -0.66 6.50
C GLN A 55 -9.67 -1.24 5.57
N ILE A 56 -8.77 -2.07 6.10
CA ILE A 56 -7.71 -2.71 5.30
C ILE A 56 -8.31 -3.59 4.19
N ARG A 57 -9.39 -4.33 4.46
CA ARG A 57 -10.07 -5.14 3.44
C ARG A 57 -10.68 -4.28 2.33
N ARG A 58 -11.28 -3.14 2.66
CA ARG A 58 -11.85 -2.19 1.67
C ARG A 58 -10.75 -1.54 0.85
N PHE A 59 -9.71 -1.04 1.50
CA PHE A 59 -8.51 -0.50 0.87
C PHE A 59 -7.86 -1.50 -0.08
N LYS A 60 -7.67 -2.75 0.34
CA LYS A 60 -7.12 -3.81 -0.52
C LYS A 60 -7.95 -4.03 -1.79
N ARG A 61 -9.29 -4.02 -1.68
CA ARG A 61 -10.18 -4.16 -2.86
C ARG A 61 -10.07 -2.97 -3.81
N ALA A 62 -9.93 -1.76 -3.28
CA ALA A 62 -9.74 -0.56 -4.09
C ALA A 62 -8.40 -0.59 -4.83
N LEU A 63 -7.33 -1.01 -4.14
CA LEU A 63 -6.01 -1.23 -4.75
C LEU A 63 -6.03 -2.30 -5.85
N GLU A 64 -6.72 -3.42 -5.63
CA GLU A 64 -6.88 -4.47 -6.66
C GLU A 64 -7.67 -3.98 -7.88
N ALA A 65 -8.52 -2.95 -7.74
CA ALA A 65 -9.29 -2.37 -8.85
C ALA A 65 -8.52 -1.30 -9.65
N MET A 66 -7.42 -0.76 -9.10
CA MET A 66 -6.53 0.16 -9.82
C MET A 66 -5.63 -0.52 -10.86
N HIS A 67 -5.58 -1.85 -10.86
CA HIS A 67 -4.55 -2.66 -11.52
C HIS A 67 -5.16 -3.75 -12.42
#